data_AF-A0A1D6F919-F1
#
_entry.id   AF-A0A1D6F919-F1
#
_cell.length_a   1.000
_cell.length_b   1.000
_cell.length_c   1.000
_cell.angle_alpha   90.00
_cell.angle_beta   90.00
_cell.angle_gamma   90.00
#
_symmetry.space_group_name_H-M   'P 1'
#
loop_
_entity.id
_entity.type
_entity.pdbx_description
1 polymer ?
#
loop_
_entity_poly.entity_id
_entity_poly.type
_entity_poly.pdbx_seq_one_letter_code
_entity_poly.pdbx_strand_id
1 'polypeptide(L)'
;MEERRVKARRAIRGSPPCAAIYKLRFRRAPLSKPYPTPPPLPLRPSASPAATAYRDLIYHLQLSIMADVDVEPEVAAGAPKKRTFRKYSYRGVDLDALLDMSTDDLVQLFPARARRRFQRGLKRKPMALIKKLRKAKKDAPAGEKPEPVKTHLRNMIIVPEMIGSIVGVYNGKTFNQVEIKPEMIGHYLAEFSISYKPVKHGRPGIGATHSSRFIPLK
;
A
#
# COMPACT_ATOMS: atom_id res chain seq x y z
N MET A 1 19.52 -0.69 59.31
CA MET A 1 19.46 -0.89 57.83
C MET A 1 18.46 0.06 57.15
N GLU A 2 17.56 0.72 57.87
CA GLU A 2 16.57 1.67 57.32
C GLU A 2 17.15 3.08 57.02
N GLU A 3 18.11 3.56 57.81
CA GLU A 3 18.62 4.94 57.69
C GLU A 3 19.50 5.20 56.46
N ARG A 4 20.12 4.16 55.90
CA ARG A 4 20.87 4.29 54.63
C ARG A 4 19.96 4.48 53.41
N ARG A 5 18.67 4.12 53.50
CA ARG A 5 17.70 4.30 52.40
C ARG A 5 17.10 5.69 52.34
N VAL A 6 16.99 6.41 53.46
CA VAL A 6 16.45 7.79 53.49
C VAL A 6 17.46 8.80 52.92
N LYS A 7 18.76 8.62 53.19
CA LYS A 7 19.83 9.50 52.68
C LYS A 7 20.02 9.40 51.16
N ALA A 8 19.74 8.23 50.56
CA ALA A 8 19.78 8.03 49.12
C ALA A 8 18.60 8.68 48.37
N ARG A 9 17.43 8.87 49.02
CA ARG A 9 16.27 9.54 48.41
C ARG A 9 16.35 11.07 48.43
N ARG A 10 17.20 11.65 49.28
CA ARG A 10 17.38 13.11 49.37
C ARG A 10 18.38 13.67 48.36
N ALA A 11 19.21 12.82 47.75
CA ALA A 11 20.24 13.22 46.77
C ALA A 11 19.73 13.38 45.32
N ILE A 12 18.45 13.12 45.04
CA ILE A 12 17.89 13.22 43.67
C ILE A 12 17.10 14.54 43.44
N ARG A 13 16.87 15.34 44.49
CA ARG A 13 16.11 16.60 44.41
C ARG A 13 16.97 17.86 44.49
N GLY A 14 18.14 17.86 43.87
CA GLY A 14 19.06 19.00 43.96
C GLY A 14 20.13 19.08 42.87
N SER A 15 19.77 18.85 41.60
CA SER A 15 20.62 19.26 40.48
C SER A 15 19.94 20.42 39.74
N PRO A 16 20.63 21.57 39.58
CA PRO A 16 20.07 22.71 38.87
C PRO A 16 19.95 22.39 37.36
N PRO A 17 18.97 22.99 36.66
CA PRO A 17 18.79 22.76 35.24
C PRO A 17 20.02 23.24 34.47
N CYS A 18 20.53 22.39 33.59
CA CYS A 18 21.58 22.67 32.61
C CYS A 18 21.03 23.62 31.52
N ALA A 19 20.57 24.80 31.94
CA ALA A 19 19.99 25.85 31.13
C ALA A 19 20.93 27.06 31.10
N ALA A 20 22.17 26.82 30.72
CA ALA A 20 23.09 27.86 30.27
C ALA A 20 24.22 27.18 29.50
N ILE A 21 24.75 27.89 28.51
CA ILE A 21 25.98 27.60 27.75
C ILE A 21 25.68 27.03 26.34
N TYR A 22 25.91 27.93 25.36
CA TYR A 22 25.88 27.78 23.90
C TYR A 22 24.56 28.00 23.12
N LYS A 23 23.99 29.20 23.22
CA LYS A 23 23.38 29.86 22.03
C LYS A 23 24.36 30.86 21.43
N LEU A 24 25.42 30.33 20.82
CA LEU A 24 26.28 31.09 19.91
C LEU A 24 25.71 30.96 18.49
N ARG A 25 25.43 32.12 17.91
CA ARG A 25 25.42 32.43 16.47
C ARG A 25 24.27 31.89 15.61
N PHE A 26 23.32 32.81 15.43
CA PHE A 26 22.56 33.02 14.19
C PHE A 26 23.37 32.66 12.93
N ARG A 27 22.96 31.59 12.24
CA ARG A 27 23.00 31.51 10.78
C ARG A 27 21.64 30.98 10.31
N ARG A 28 20.78 31.90 9.88
CA ARG A 28 19.64 31.61 9.01
C ARG A 28 20.18 30.93 7.74
N ALA A 29 19.66 29.74 7.42
CA ALA A 29 19.77 29.13 6.10
C ALA A 29 18.36 28.69 5.66
N PRO A 30 18.08 28.72 4.35
CA PRO A 30 16.89 29.42 3.86
C PRO A 30 15.65 28.55 3.75
N LEU A 31 14.53 29.28 3.70
CA LEU A 31 13.19 28.84 3.34
C LEU A 31 13.19 27.85 2.17
N SER A 32 12.30 26.87 2.30
CA SER A 32 11.77 25.99 1.26
C SER A 32 11.76 26.64 -0.12
N LYS A 33 12.47 26.04 -1.10
CA LYS A 33 12.31 26.39 -2.51
C LYS A 33 10.87 26.06 -2.93
N PRO A 34 10.10 27.00 -3.52
CA PRO A 34 8.83 26.66 -4.14
C PRO A 34 9.08 25.84 -5.41
N TYR A 35 8.25 24.82 -5.65
CA TYR A 35 8.26 24.06 -6.89
C TYR A 35 7.89 24.98 -8.08
N PRO A 36 8.49 24.80 -9.26
CA PRO A 36 8.12 25.60 -10.43
C PRO A 36 6.69 25.29 -10.85
N THR A 37 5.88 26.32 -11.03
CA THR A 37 4.55 26.22 -11.62
C THR A 37 4.65 25.76 -13.07
N PRO A 38 3.81 24.83 -13.54
CA PRO A 38 3.80 24.41 -14.94
C PRO A 38 3.35 25.56 -15.85
N PRO A 39 3.89 25.69 -17.07
CA PRO A 39 3.46 26.71 -18.02
C PRO A 39 2.01 26.47 -18.49
N PRO A 40 1.23 27.52 -18.74
CA PRO A 40 -0.12 27.36 -19.27
C PRO A 40 -0.08 26.73 -20.67
N LEU A 41 -0.95 25.74 -20.88
CA LEU A 41 -1.15 25.12 -22.19
C LEU A 41 -1.73 26.16 -23.16
N PRO A 42 -1.31 26.16 -24.45
CA PRO A 42 -1.87 27.06 -25.44
C PRO A 42 -3.37 26.76 -25.64
N LEU A 43 -4.18 27.80 -25.60
CA LEU A 43 -5.61 27.75 -25.91
C LEU A 43 -5.76 27.32 -27.38
N ARG A 44 -6.47 26.20 -27.61
CA ARG A 44 -6.86 25.78 -28.96
C ARG A 44 -7.71 26.89 -29.61
N PRO A 45 -7.43 27.29 -30.85
CA PRO A 45 -8.29 28.24 -31.56
C PRO A 45 -9.68 27.62 -31.79
N SER A 46 -10.68 28.49 -31.68
CA SER A 46 -12.09 28.21 -31.96
C SER A 46 -12.28 27.58 -33.34
N ALA A 47 -13.20 26.62 -33.40
CA ALA A 47 -13.58 25.92 -34.63
C ALA A 47 -14.02 26.92 -35.71
N SER A 48 -13.44 26.79 -36.91
CA SER A 48 -13.89 27.49 -38.10
C SER A 48 -15.30 27.03 -38.52
N PRO A 49 -16.19 27.93 -38.97
CA PRO A 49 -17.59 27.62 -39.33
C PRO A 49 -17.77 26.62 -40.49
N ALA A 50 -16.70 26.22 -41.18
CA ALA A 50 -16.75 25.23 -42.26
C ALA A 50 -16.94 23.78 -41.77
N ALA A 51 -16.70 23.48 -40.48
CA ALA A 51 -16.84 22.12 -39.93
C ALA A 51 -18.28 21.74 -39.54
N THR A 52 -19.18 22.72 -39.45
CA THR A 52 -20.59 22.51 -39.06
C THR A 52 -21.44 22.10 -40.27
N ALA A 53 -21.15 22.63 -41.45
CA ALA A 53 -21.90 22.35 -42.68
C ALA A 53 -21.78 20.88 -43.18
N TYR A 54 -20.70 20.19 -42.83
CA TYR A 54 -20.49 18.77 -43.18
C TYR A 54 -21.09 17.79 -42.17
N ARG A 55 -21.54 18.26 -40.99
CA ARG A 55 -22.24 17.41 -40.01
C ARG A 55 -23.72 17.26 -40.34
N ASP A 56 -24.38 18.30 -40.85
CA ASP A 56 -25.82 18.26 -41.13
C ASP A 56 -26.18 17.44 -42.37
N LEU A 57 -25.30 17.36 -43.38
CA LEU A 57 -25.49 16.51 -44.55
C LEU A 57 -25.36 15.00 -44.25
N ILE A 58 -24.61 14.64 -43.20
CA ILE A 58 -24.41 13.23 -42.82
C ILE A 58 -25.61 12.70 -42.01
N TYR A 59 -26.25 13.54 -41.17
CA TYR A 59 -27.43 13.12 -40.40
C TYR A 59 -28.69 12.95 -41.25
N HIS A 60 -28.81 13.68 -42.36
CA HIS A 60 -29.99 13.59 -43.23
C HIS A 60 -29.98 12.32 -44.13
N LEU A 61 -28.78 11.83 -44.47
CA LEU A 61 -28.60 10.56 -45.20
C LEU A 61 -28.74 9.34 -44.26
N GLN A 62 -28.49 9.51 -42.96
CA GLN A 62 -28.58 8.43 -41.97
C GLN A 62 -30.03 8.14 -41.52
N LEU A 63 -30.97 9.09 -41.67
CA LEU A 63 -32.37 8.91 -41.26
C LEU A 63 -33.25 8.20 -42.31
N SER A 64 -32.75 7.97 -43.52
CA SER A 64 -33.48 7.32 -44.62
C SER A 64 -33.17 5.83 -44.77
N ILE A 65 -32.20 5.28 -44.03
CA ILE A 65 -31.79 3.86 -44.09
C ILE A 65 -32.37 3.05 -42.90
N MET A 66 -33.22 3.64 -42.05
CA MET A 66 -33.92 2.93 -40.96
C MET A 66 -35.35 2.52 -41.33
N ALA A 67 -35.55 2.05 -42.56
CA ALA A 67 -36.72 1.28 -42.93
C ALA A 67 -36.24 -0.04 -43.53
N ASP A 68 -36.63 -1.12 -42.83
CA ASP A 68 -36.57 -2.53 -43.19
C ASP A 68 -35.36 -3.37 -42.76
N VAL A 69 -35.73 -4.52 -42.17
CA VAL A 69 -35.03 -5.80 -41.99
C VAL A 69 -34.37 -6.06 -40.63
N ASP A 70 -35.14 -6.76 -39.80
CA ASP A 70 -34.67 -7.63 -38.71
C ASP A 70 -33.61 -8.62 -39.21
N VAL A 71 -32.37 -8.51 -38.72
CA VAL A 71 -31.37 -9.59 -38.79
C VAL A 71 -30.54 -9.60 -37.50
N GLU A 72 -30.66 -10.69 -36.75
CA GLU A 72 -29.78 -11.11 -35.66
C GLU A 72 -28.29 -10.89 -35.99
N PRO A 73 -27.49 -10.22 -35.14
CA PRO A 73 -26.05 -10.21 -35.33
C PRO A 73 -25.42 -11.41 -34.62
N GLU A 74 -25.07 -12.42 -35.43
CA GLU A 74 -24.14 -13.47 -35.04
C GLU A 74 -22.80 -12.89 -34.53
N VAL A 75 -22.39 -13.42 -33.38
CA VAL A 75 -21.04 -13.53 -32.81
C VAL A 75 -19.93 -12.72 -33.52
N ALA A 76 -19.83 -11.42 -33.19
CA ALA A 76 -18.62 -10.65 -33.44
C ALA A 76 -17.48 -11.10 -32.52
N ALA A 77 -16.66 -12.03 -33.02
CA ALA A 77 -15.42 -12.47 -32.40
C ALA A 77 -14.38 -11.35 -32.41
N GLY A 78 -13.94 -10.88 -31.24
CA GLY A 78 -12.71 -10.08 -31.13
C GLY A 78 -12.65 -8.96 -30.09
N ALA A 79 -13.74 -8.65 -29.37
CA ALA A 79 -13.64 -7.70 -28.26
C ALA A 79 -12.88 -8.33 -27.07
N PRO A 80 -11.88 -7.66 -26.46
CA PRO A 80 -11.24 -8.17 -25.26
C PRO A 80 -12.31 -8.36 -24.19
N LYS A 81 -12.52 -9.61 -23.76
CA LYS A 81 -13.52 -9.95 -22.72
C LYS A 81 -13.34 -8.99 -21.55
N LYS A 82 -14.34 -8.13 -21.31
CA LYS A 82 -14.37 -7.25 -20.13
C LYS A 82 -14.15 -8.16 -18.92
N ARG A 83 -13.06 -7.94 -18.17
CA ARG A 83 -12.74 -8.75 -16.99
C ARG A 83 -13.93 -8.65 -16.04
N THR A 84 -14.69 -9.72 -15.93
CA THR A 84 -15.79 -9.82 -14.95
C THR A 84 -15.18 -9.68 -13.57
N PHE A 85 -15.67 -8.72 -12.78
CA PHE A 85 -15.26 -8.58 -11.39
C PHE A 85 -15.62 -9.88 -10.66
N ARG A 86 -14.59 -10.68 -10.34
CA ARG A 86 -14.79 -11.91 -9.58
C ARG A 86 -15.08 -11.53 -8.14
N LYS A 87 -16.27 -11.86 -7.66
CA LYS A 87 -16.57 -11.83 -6.23
C LYS A 87 -15.59 -12.77 -5.54
N TYR A 88 -14.87 -12.26 -4.54
CA TYR A 88 -13.90 -13.06 -3.83
C TYR A 88 -14.62 -13.87 -2.75
N SER A 89 -14.48 -15.19 -2.81
CA SER A 89 -14.96 -16.12 -1.80
C SER A 89 -13.79 -16.84 -1.15
N TYR A 90 -13.67 -16.80 0.17
CA TYR A 90 -12.68 -17.56 0.92
C TYR A 90 -13.28 -18.89 1.38
N ARG A 91 -12.81 -20.01 0.80
CA ARG A 91 -13.28 -21.37 1.16
C ARG A 91 -14.81 -21.53 1.11
N GLY A 92 -15.46 -20.89 0.14
CA GLY A 92 -16.92 -20.91 -0.03
C GLY A 92 -17.69 -19.88 0.78
N VAL A 93 -17.00 -18.99 1.52
CA VAL A 93 -17.62 -17.89 2.28
C VAL A 93 -17.30 -16.54 1.62
N ASP A 94 -18.32 -15.72 1.41
CA ASP A 94 -18.20 -14.40 0.81
C ASP A 94 -17.58 -13.37 1.77
N LEU A 95 -17.04 -12.29 1.21
CA LEU A 95 -16.37 -11.24 1.99
C LEU A 95 -17.24 -10.60 3.08
N ASP A 96 -18.52 -10.34 2.77
CA ASP A 96 -19.43 -9.68 3.72
C ASP A 96 -19.72 -10.62 4.90
N ALA A 97 -19.98 -11.90 4.61
CA ALA A 97 -20.13 -12.93 5.62
C ALA A 97 -18.86 -13.09 6.48
N LEU A 98 -17.65 -13.00 5.89
CA LEU A 98 -16.40 -13.09 6.65
C LEU A 98 -16.21 -11.96 7.68
N LEU A 99 -16.82 -10.79 7.45
CA LEU A 99 -16.72 -9.65 8.36
C LEU A 99 -17.64 -9.77 9.57
N ASP A 100 -18.80 -10.41 9.39
CA ASP A 100 -19.83 -10.54 10.43
C ASP A 100 -19.64 -11.78 11.31
N MET A 101 -18.84 -12.76 10.86
CA MET A 101 -18.53 -13.97 11.60
C MET A 101 -17.74 -13.72 12.89
N SER A 102 -17.95 -14.61 13.87
CA SER A 102 -17.15 -14.62 15.10
C SER A 102 -15.69 -14.98 14.82
N THR A 103 -14.79 -14.58 15.73
CA THR A 103 -13.36 -14.90 15.58
C THR A 103 -13.10 -16.40 15.67
N ASP A 104 -13.89 -17.14 16.45
CA ASP A 104 -13.70 -18.58 16.65
C ASP A 104 -14.08 -19.37 15.40
N ASP A 105 -15.16 -18.98 14.73
CA ASP A 105 -15.58 -19.59 13.45
C ASP A 105 -14.60 -19.25 12.33
N LEU A 106 -14.13 -18.00 12.28
CA LEU A 106 -13.11 -17.56 11.33
C LEU A 106 -11.81 -18.36 11.48
N VAL A 107 -11.42 -18.69 12.71
CA VAL A 107 -10.22 -19.48 12.99
C VAL A 107 -10.36 -20.88 12.38
N GLN A 108 -11.52 -21.53 12.43
CA GLN A 108 -11.69 -22.87 11.86
C GLN A 108 -11.44 -22.92 10.35
N LEU A 109 -11.78 -21.84 9.64
CA LEU A 109 -11.56 -21.72 8.19
C LEU A 109 -10.09 -21.52 7.83
N PHE A 110 -9.24 -21.03 8.74
CA PHE A 110 -7.85 -20.74 8.41
C PHE A 110 -6.95 -21.99 8.31
N PRO A 111 -5.81 -21.89 7.58
CA PRO A 111 -4.80 -22.95 7.55
C PRO A 111 -4.27 -23.28 8.96
N ALA A 112 -3.76 -24.52 9.13
CA ALA A 112 -3.31 -25.04 10.42
C ALA A 112 -2.32 -24.12 11.17
N ARG A 113 -1.39 -23.47 10.45
CA ARG A 113 -0.42 -22.53 11.03
C ARG A 113 -1.10 -21.30 11.63
N ALA A 114 -2.05 -20.71 10.92
CA ALA A 114 -2.81 -19.56 11.38
C ALA A 114 -3.71 -19.94 12.57
N ARG A 115 -4.41 -21.07 12.49
CA ARG A 115 -5.19 -21.65 13.61
C ARG A 115 -4.39 -21.79 14.89
N ARG A 116 -3.25 -22.47 14.83
CA ARG A 116 -2.35 -22.66 15.99
C ARG A 116 -1.90 -21.33 16.59
N ARG A 117 -1.70 -20.31 15.77
CA ARG A 117 -1.31 -18.97 16.23
C ARG A 117 -2.48 -18.33 17.00
N PHE A 118 -3.69 -18.35 16.46
CA PHE A 118 -4.87 -17.79 17.15
C PHE A 118 -5.19 -18.53 18.45
N GLN A 119 -5.10 -19.86 18.46
CA GLN A 119 -5.30 -20.70 19.65
C GLN A 119 -4.28 -20.40 20.77
N ARG A 120 -3.05 -20.02 20.41
CA ARG A 120 -2.02 -19.56 21.36
C ARG A 120 -2.24 -18.13 21.86
N GLY A 121 -3.15 -17.38 21.24
CA GLY A 121 -3.51 -16.03 21.61
C GLY A 121 -2.79 -14.92 20.83
N LEU A 122 -3.52 -13.82 20.64
CA LEU A 122 -3.03 -12.53 20.14
C LEU A 122 -2.34 -11.75 21.26
N LYS A 123 -1.03 -11.49 21.15
CA LYS A 123 -0.35 -10.56 22.08
C LYS A 123 -0.87 -9.13 21.92
N ARG A 124 -0.57 -8.24 22.88
CA ARG A 124 -0.96 -6.81 22.87
C ARG A 124 -0.56 -6.06 21.59
N LYS A 125 0.61 -6.36 21.01
CA LYS A 125 1.14 -5.67 19.82
C LYS A 125 0.25 -5.89 18.56
N PRO A 126 -0.11 -7.13 18.18
CA PRO A 126 -1.14 -7.40 17.18
C PRO A 126 -2.45 -6.65 17.38
N MET A 127 -2.99 -6.63 18.60
CA MET A 127 -4.25 -5.94 18.90
C MET A 127 -4.14 -4.42 18.73
N ALA A 128 -3.00 -3.84 19.12
CA ALA A 128 -2.74 -2.42 18.91
C ALA A 128 -2.68 -2.06 17.42
N LEU A 129 -2.15 -2.96 16.56
CA LEU A 129 -2.12 -2.74 15.11
C LEU A 129 -3.54 -2.73 14.53
N ILE A 130 -4.38 -3.69 14.90
CA ILE A 130 -5.80 -3.73 14.47
C ILE A 130 -6.52 -2.44 14.87
N LYS A 131 -6.34 -1.98 16.11
CA LYS A 131 -6.94 -0.72 16.59
C LYS A 131 -6.49 0.49 15.77
N LYS A 132 -5.20 0.58 15.42
CA LYS A 132 -4.67 1.66 14.56
C LYS A 132 -5.28 1.62 13.16
N LEU A 133 -5.42 0.42 12.58
CA LEU A 133 -6.02 0.24 11.26
C LEU A 133 -7.52 0.59 11.26
N ARG A 134 -8.25 0.19 12.30
CA ARG A 134 -9.66 0.60 12.48
C ARG A 134 -9.81 2.11 12.58
N LYS A 135 -8.88 2.79 13.24
CA LYS A 135 -8.85 4.26 13.30
C LYS A 135 -8.57 4.85 11.91
N ALA A 136 -7.51 4.41 11.24
CA ALA A 136 -7.14 4.89 9.91
C ALA A 136 -8.26 4.68 8.86
N LYS A 137 -9.01 3.57 8.94
CA LYS A 137 -10.15 3.29 8.06
C LYS A 137 -11.35 4.20 8.34
N LYS A 138 -11.55 4.63 9.59
CA LYS A 138 -12.62 5.57 9.98
C LYS A 138 -12.29 7.01 9.63
N ASP A 139 -11.02 7.39 9.74
CA ASP A 139 -10.56 8.75 9.47
C ASP A 139 -10.42 9.04 7.96
N ALA A 140 -10.43 8.01 7.11
CA ALA A 140 -10.33 8.16 5.67
C ALA A 140 -11.62 8.68 5.03
N PRO A 141 -11.55 9.67 4.11
CA PRO A 141 -12.73 10.15 3.40
C PRO A 141 -13.25 9.10 2.42
N ALA A 142 -14.56 9.12 2.16
CA ALA A 142 -15.22 8.16 1.28
C ALA A 142 -14.64 8.23 -0.15
N GLY A 143 -13.94 7.17 -0.55
CA GLY A 143 -13.33 7.04 -1.89
C GLY A 143 -11.81 7.14 -1.92
N GLU A 144 -11.17 7.61 -0.84
CA GLU A 144 -9.71 7.66 -0.77
C GLU A 144 -9.14 6.48 0.03
N LYS A 145 -7.87 6.15 -0.27
CA LYS A 145 -7.17 5.09 0.45
C LYS A 145 -6.74 5.61 1.83
N PRO A 146 -6.85 4.80 2.89
CA PRO A 146 -6.49 5.20 4.24
C PRO A 146 -4.98 5.44 4.40
N GLU A 147 -4.62 6.24 5.40
CA GLU A 147 -3.21 6.54 5.71
C GLU A 147 -2.41 5.25 5.97
N PRO A 148 -1.18 5.12 5.39
CA PRO A 148 -0.36 3.93 5.57
C PRO A 148 0.14 3.77 7.02
N VAL A 149 -0.31 2.71 7.69
CA VAL A 149 0.13 2.40 9.06
C VAL A 149 1.43 1.59 9.03
N LYS A 150 2.51 2.18 9.57
CA LYS A 150 3.82 1.53 9.66
C LYS A 150 3.87 0.47 10.76
N THR A 151 4.39 -0.71 10.46
CA THR A 151 4.51 -1.84 11.39
C THR A 151 5.81 -2.62 11.20
N HIS A 152 6.33 -3.14 12.31
CA HIS A 152 7.43 -4.11 12.32
C HIS A 152 6.92 -5.56 12.50
N LEU A 153 5.61 -5.73 12.69
CA LEU A 153 4.99 -7.02 12.98
C LEU A 153 4.85 -7.85 11.70
N ARG A 154 5.91 -8.56 11.32
CA ARG A 154 5.90 -9.49 10.18
C ARG A 154 5.13 -10.78 10.47
N ASN A 155 4.99 -11.14 11.75
CA ASN A 155 4.30 -12.34 12.22
C ASN A 155 2.78 -12.17 12.39
N MET A 156 2.21 -11.06 11.93
CA MET A 156 0.77 -10.83 11.95
C MET A 156 0.11 -11.53 10.77
N ILE A 157 -1.05 -12.16 11.03
CA ILE A 157 -1.91 -12.76 10.02
C ILE A 157 -2.88 -11.69 9.53
N ILE A 158 -3.14 -11.65 8.23
CA ILE A 158 -4.13 -10.74 7.65
C ILE A 158 -5.53 -11.23 8.02
N VAL A 159 -6.25 -10.38 8.75
CA VAL A 159 -7.63 -10.59 9.19
C VAL A 159 -8.57 -9.87 8.21
N PRO A 160 -9.78 -10.38 7.93
CA PRO A 160 -10.73 -9.74 7.01
C PRO A 160 -11.01 -8.25 7.29
N GLU A 161 -10.98 -7.82 8.54
CA GLU A 161 -11.14 -6.41 8.91
C GLU A 161 -10.10 -5.46 8.29
N MET A 162 -8.92 -5.97 7.94
CA MET A 162 -7.80 -5.20 7.40
C MET A 162 -7.93 -4.93 5.89
N ILE A 163 -8.92 -5.52 5.21
CA ILE A 163 -9.12 -5.35 3.77
C ILE A 163 -9.34 -3.87 3.43
N GLY A 164 -8.64 -3.42 2.40
CA GLY A 164 -8.65 -2.02 1.95
C GLY A 164 -7.73 -1.08 2.75
N SER A 165 -7.03 -1.59 3.78
CA SER A 165 -6.03 -0.80 4.51
C SER A 165 -4.66 -0.86 3.84
N ILE A 166 -3.88 0.22 3.97
CA ILE A 166 -2.46 0.23 3.58
C ILE A 166 -1.59 -0.02 4.81
N VAL A 167 -0.79 -1.07 4.76
CA VAL A 167 0.12 -1.46 5.84
C VAL A 167 1.56 -1.32 5.36
N GLY A 168 2.34 -0.49 6.04
CA GLY A 168 3.78 -0.38 5.81
C GLY A 168 4.54 -1.47 6.56
N VAL A 169 4.93 -2.56 5.90
CA VAL A 169 5.66 -3.67 6.52
C VAL A 169 7.17 -3.40 6.50
N TYR A 170 7.81 -3.43 7.67
CA TYR A 170 9.25 -3.22 7.76
C TYR A 170 10.05 -4.40 7.23
N ASN A 171 10.97 -4.10 6.31
CA ASN A 171 11.76 -5.11 5.63
C ASN A 171 13.15 -5.34 6.24
N GLY A 172 13.60 -4.44 7.12
CA GLY A 172 14.98 -4.38 7.62
C GLY A 172 15.72 -3.10 7.21
N LYS A 173 15.23 -2.41 6.18
CA LYS A 173 15.77 -1.12 5.70
C LYS A 173 14.67 -0.09 5.46
N THR A 174 13.62 -0.49 4.75
CA THR A 174 12.50 0.38 4.37
C THR A 174 11.18 -0.22 4.83
N PHE A 175 10.15 0.63 4.89
CA PHE A 175 8.76 0.19 5.04
C PHE A 175 8.17 0.00 3.65
N ASN A 176 7.85 -1.24 3.31
CA ASN A 176 7.19 -1.58 2.07
C ASN A 176 5.69 -1.35 2.24
N GLN A 177 5.08 -0.50 1.41
CA GLN A 177 3.66 -0.24 1.47
C GLN A 177 2.90 -1.38 0.79
N VAL A 178 2.12 -2.12 1.58
CA VAL A 178 1.29 -3.23 1.10
C VAL A 178 -0.17 -2.81 1.22
N GLU A 179 -0.86 -2.74 0.08
CA GLU A 179 -2.31 -2.58 0.02
C GLU A 179 -2.97 -3.96 0.20
N ILE A 180 -3.76 -4.12 1.26
CA ILE A 180 -4.36 -5.41 1.60
C ILE A 180 -5.54 -5.71 0.66
N LYS A 181 -5.34 -6.72 -0.18
CA LYS A 181 -6.37 -7.28 -1.06
C LYS A 181 -7.11 -8.45 -0.38
N PRO A 182 -8.37 -8.73 -0.78
CA PRO A 182 -9.11 -9.92 -0.34
C PRO A 182 -8.35 -11.24 -0.48
N GLU A 183 -7.58 -11.40 -1.56
CA GLU A 183 -6.78 -12.60 -1.85
C GLU A 183 -5.69 -12.90 -0.82
N MET A 184 -5.35 -11.92 0.02
CA MET A 184 -4.27 -12.03 1.01
C MET A 184 -4.76 -12.55 2.37
N ILE A 185 -6.05 -12.83 2.53
CA ILE A 185 -6.63 -13.31 3.79
C ILE A 185 -6.00 -14.63 4.23
N GLY A 186 -5.60 -14.73 5.50
CA GLY A 186 -4.98 -15.94 6.08
C GLY A 186 -3.47 -16.05 5.84
N HIS A 187 -2.88 -15.18 5.02
CA HIS A 187 -1.43 -15.08 4.85
C HIS A 187 -0.77 -14.21 5.93
N TYR A 188 0.54 -14.40 6.12
CA TYR A 188 1.32 -13.54 7.01
C TYR A 188 1.79 -12.28 6.29
N LEU A 189 1.85 -11.14 7.00
CA LEU A 189 2.42 -9.90 6.47
C LEU A 189 3.87 -10.06 5.99
N ALA A 190 4.61 -11.00 6.59
CA ALA A 190 5.98 -11.33 6.18
C ALA A 190 6.09 -11.76 4.71
N GLU A 191 5.06 -12.43 4.18
CA GLU A 191 5.09 -13.03 2.83
C GLU A 191 5.11 -11.95 1.74
N PHE A 192 4.56 -10.77 2.04
CA PHE A 192 4.47 -9.65 1.09
C PHE A 192 5.68 -8.70 1.15
N SER A 193 6.63 -8.93 2.06
CA SER A 193 7.83 -8.10 2.21
C SER A 193 9.10 -8.96 2.20
N ILE A 194 9.79 -8.97 1.07
CA ILE A 194 11.03 -9.73 0.85
C ILE A 194 12.21 -9.06 1.55
N SER A 195 12.83 -9.71 2.53
CA SER A 195 13.93 -9.17 3.37
C SER A 195 15.22 -8.84 2.64
N TYR A 196 15.40 -9.37 1.44
CA TYR A 196 16.62 -9.22 0.65
C TYR A 196 16.27 -8.71 -0.75
N LYS A 197 17.29 -8.25 -1.47
CA LYS A 197 17.16 -7.94 -2.89
C LYS A 197 17.51 -9.21 -3.68
N PRO A 198 16.62 -9.75 -4.51
CA PRO A 198 16.94 -10.92 -5.31
C PRO A 198 18.15 -10.61 -6.21
N VAL A 199 19.17 -11.44 -6.11
CA VAL A 199 20.40 -11.29 -6.91
C VAL A 199 20.11 -11.84 -8.29
N LYS A 200 20.19 -10.98 -9.30
CA LYS A 200 20.25 -11.43 -10.70
C LYS A 200 21.72 -11.60 -11.03
N HIS A 201 22.15 -12.82 -11.30
CA HIS A 201 23.49 -13.05 -11.81
C HIS A 201 23.62 -12.34 -13.16
N GLY A 202 24.57 -11.41 -13.25
CA GLY A 202 24.95 -10.83 -14.52
C GLY A 202 25.69 -11.84 -15.39
N ARG A 203 26.03 -11.46 -16.62
CA ARG A 203 27.05 -12.18 -17.38
C ARG A 203 28.33 -12.18 -16.55
N PRO A 204 29.03 -13.31 -16.39
CA PRO A 204 30.37 -13.30 -15.82
C PRO A 204 31.19 -12.26 -16.57
N GLY A 205 31.71 -11.26 -15.86
CA GLY A 205 32.63 -10.31 -16.48
C GLY A 205 33.81 -11.07 -17.08
N ILE A 206 34.41 -10.54 -18.14
CA ILE A 206 35.69 -11.02 -18.64
C ILE A 206 36.67 -10.93 -17.45
N GLY A 207 37.06 -12.10 -16.91
CA GLY A 207 37.81 -12.20 -15.67
C GLY A 207 37.00 -12.24 -14.37
N ALA A 208 35.88 -12.97 -14.32
CA ALA A 208 35.17 -13.27 -13.06
C ALA A 208 35.29 -14.74 -12.61
N THR A 209 35.92 -15.61 -13.41
CA THR A 209 36.42 -16.91 -12.95
C THR A 209 37.68 -16.71 -12.11
N HIS A 210 37.98 -17.62 -11.18
CA HIS A 210 39.12 -17.53 -10.22
C HIS A 210 40.53 -17.34 -10.86
N SER A 211 40.63 -17.27 -12.19
CA SER A 211 41.84 -17.12 -13.01
C SER A 211 42.27 -15.68 -13.32
N SER A 212 41.51 -14.65 -12.91
CA SER A 212 41.71 -13.26 -13.35
C SER A 212 42.16 -12.30 -12.26
N ARG A 213 42.54 -12.82 -11.09
CA ARG A 213 42.75 -12.01 -9.88
C ARG A 213 43.96 -11.07 -9.97
N PHE A 214 44.79 -11.17 -11.02
CA PHE A 214 45.91 -10.27 -11.24
C PHE A 214 46.33 -10.22 -12.72
N ILE A 215 46.14 -9.07 -13.36
CA ILE A 215 46.82 -8.73 -14.62
C ILE A 215 47.71 -7.52 -14.29
N PRO A 216 49.04 -7.67 -14.27
CA PRO A 216 49.92 -6.53 -14.08
C PRO A 216 49.81 -5.62 -15.31
N LEU A 217 49.28 -4.41 -15.11
CA LEU A 217 49.34 -3.36 -16.13
C LEU A 217 50.79 -2.86 -16.21
N LYS A 218 51.32 -2.79 -17.42
CA LYS A 218 52.62 -2.19 -17.73
C LYS A 218 52.46 -0.71 -18.01
#